data_AF-W7XHX5-F1
#
_entry.id   AF-W7XHX5-F1
#
_cell.length_a   1.000
_cell.length_b   1.000
_cell.length_c   1.000
_cell.angle_alpha   90.00
_cell.angle_beta   90.00
_cell.angle_gamma   90.00
#
_symmetry.space_group_name_H-M   'P 1'
#
loop_
_entity.id
_entity.type
_entity.pdbx_description
1 polymer ?
#
loop_
_entity_poly.entity_id
_entity_poly.type
_entity_poly.pdbx_seq_one_letter_code
_entity_poly.pdbx_strand_id
1 'polypeptide(L)'
;MNQKKINKKLQRFLNSELNSHKSLRFYLKENQIGDKGASGLGAYLGKCQSVQALNLNMRHNLINVQKFSDLCVAFTKCEKLEKLILSLKHNNLGDQGGFELGCALADFQNLSSLSLKFGYQEKLFVRLYQSDFDNPQKSERNSATTFNLQNNQLGQKDLIKLFQGLTLCKNLSNLKLELMENKISNEGVLGLVSLLSSMKNLSFLSVNLGYNQISSSDVIGLGNTFQKCSNLSVLALDMRENKMSKEGMLRFFSTLTKCKNLKKLTLMLGFLGINDQDIQALCSTLENLNNIQTLLLDFQWNKIGNQGTFLLSSTLAKCAKLQNLTVILRQLLIFFSFLYIKIK
;
A
#
# COMPACT_ATOMS: atom_id res chain seq x y z
N MET A 1 -5.69 -26.81 -12.05
CA MET A 1 -5.66 -28.02 -11.19
C MET A 1 -7.09 -28.54 -11.04
N ASN A 2 -7.34 -29.86 -11.00
CA ASN A 2 -8.70 -30.41 -11.00
C ASN A 2 -9.50 -29.97 -9.75
N GLN A 3 -10.68 -29.36 -9.96
CA GLN A 3 -11.54 -28.78 -8.93
C GLN A 3 -11.96 -29.79 -7.85
N LYS A 4 -12.21 -31.07 -8.21
CA LYS A 4 -12.49 -32.14 -7.23
C LYS A 4 -11.31 -32.37 -6.27
N LYS A 5 -10.06 -32.19 -6.72
CA LYS A 5 -8.84 -32.35 -5.90
C LYS A 5 -8.62 -31.16 -4.95
N ILE A 6 -9.01 -29.95 -5.38
CA ILE A 6 -9.02 -28.74 -4.53
C ILE A 6 -10.08 -28.89 -3.44
N ASN A 7 -11.32 -29.18 -3.80
CA ASN A 7 -12.43 -29.33 -2.85
C ASN A 7 -12.18 -30.48 -1.86
N LYS A 8 -11.57 -31.60 -2.29
CA LYS A 8 -11.18 -32.70 -1.37
C LYS A 8 -10.03 -32.33 -0.42
N LYS A 9 -9.10 -31.44 -0.82
CA LYS A 9 -8.09 -30.86 0.09
C LYS A 9 -8.75 -29.91 1.10
N LEU A 10 -9.61 -29.01 0.62
CA LEU A 10 -10.34 -28.07 1.48
C LEU A 10 -11.18 -28.84 2.52
N GLN A 11 -12.02 -29.79 2.10
CA GLN A 11 -12.84 -30.62 3.00
C GLN A 11 -12.04 -31.41 4.05
N ARG A 12 -10.87 -31.97 3.69
CA ARG A 12 -9.99 -32.61 4.70
C ARG A 12 -9.47 -31.61 5.73
N PHE A 13 -9.21 -30.39 5.32
CA PHE A 13 -8.75 -29.31 6.18
C PHE A 13 -9.90 -28.72 7.03
N LEU A 14 -11.13 -28.64 6.50
CA LEU A 14 -12.35 -28.27 7.24
C LEU A 14 -12.63 -29.16 8.47
N ASN A 15 -12.13 -30.40 8.44
CA ASN A 15 -12.40 -31.45 9.42
C ASN A 15 -11.22 -31.70 10.38
N SER A 16 -10.30 -30.75 10.54
CA SER A 16 -9.15 -30.85 11.46
C SER A 16 -9.39 -30.10 12.78
N GLU A 17 -8.54 -30.30 13.78
CA GLU A 17 -8.59 -29.57 15.05
C GLU A 17 -7.83 -28.24 14.96
N LEU A 18 -8.55 -27.14 15.19
CA LEU A 18 -8.16 -25.83 14.65
C LEU A 18 -8.18 -24.69 15.67
N ASN A 19 -8.85 -24.89 16.80
CA ASN A 19 -8.98 -23.89 17.87
C ASN A 19 -7.62 -23.51 18.50
N SER A 20 -6.55 -24.26 18.21
CA SER A 20 -5.16 -24.05 18.61
C SER A 20 -4.33 -23.20 17.65
N HIS A 21 -4.77 -23.01 16.40
CA HIS A 21 -3.94 -22.43 15.34
C HIS A 21 -3.81 -20.91 15.49
N LYS A 22 -2.60 -20.41 15.79
CA LYS A 22 -2.31 -18.97 15.93
C LYS A 22 -2.05 -18.24 14.62
N SER A 23 -1.64 -18.95 13.57
CA SER A 23 -1.48 -18.35 12.23
C SER A 23 -1.92 -19.30 11.12
N LEU A 24 -2.63 -18.75 10.13
CA LEU A 24 -3.11 -19.46 8.96
C LEU A 24 -2.64 -18.75 7.68
N ARG A 25 -2.21 -19.54 6.68
CA ARG A 25 -1.72 -19.02 5.39
C ARG A 25 -2.33 -19.80 4.23
N PHE A 26 -3.12 -19.13 3.42
CA PHE A 26 -3.91 -19.69 2.33
C PHE A 26 -3.46 -19.14 0.98
N TYR A 27 -2.70 -19.93 0.22
CA TYR A 27 -2.27 -19.60 -1.13
C TYR A 27 -3.23 -20.25 -2.14
N LEU A 28 -4.33 -19.55 -2.41
CA LEU A 28 -5.49 -20.04 -3.16
C LEU A 28 -5.64 -19.38 -4.55
N LYS A 29 -4.60 -18.68 -5.03
CA LYS A 29 -4.56 -18.03 -6.35
C LYS A 29 -4.92 -19.00 -7.50
N GLU A 30 -5.81 -18.59 -8.41
CA GLU A 30 -6.14 -19.28 -9.67
C GLU A 30 -6.72 -20.71 -9.50
N ASN A 31 -7.58 -20.91 -8.50
CA ASN A 31 -8.14 -22.23 -8.16
C ASN A 31 -9.62 -22.45 -8.53
N GLN A 32 -10.31 -21.47 -9.14
CA GLN A 32 -11.74 -21.57 -9.49
C GLN A 32 -12.63 -21.98 -8.29
N ILE A 33 -12.32 -21.42 -7.11
CA ILE A 33 -12.98 -21.74 -5.84
C ILE A 33 -14.45 -21.31 -5.85
N GLY A 34 -14.73 -20.13 -6.44
CA GLY A 34 -16.04 -19.54 -6.55
C GLY A 34 -16.75 -19.32 -5.20
N ASP A 35 -18.00 -18.91 -5.32
CA ASP A 35 -18.95 -18.68 -4.23
C ASP A 35 -18.96 -19.80 -3.17
N LYS A 36 -19.17 -21.06 -3.58
CA LYS A 36 -19.31 -22.20 -2.65
C LYS A 36 -18.05 -22.45 -1.83
N GLY A 37 -16.87 -22.25 -2.43
CA GLY A 37 -15.60 -22.39 -1.72
C GLY A 37 -15.25 -21.17 -0.85
N ALA A 38 -15.72 -19.97 -1.22
CA ALA A 38 -15.62 -18.77 -0.38
C ALA A 38 -16.49 -18.88 0.88
N SER A 39 -17.78 -19.23 0.73
CA SER A 39 -18.67 -19.53 1.86
C SER A 39 -18.13 -20.65 2.75
N GLY A 40 -17.57 -21.71 2.15
CA GLY A 40 -16.94 -22.81 2.90
C GLY A 40 -15.72 -22.36 3.72
N LEU A 41 -14.91 -21.42 3.20
CA LEU A 41 -13.81 -20.81 3.94
C LEU A 41 -14.30 -19.80 4.99
N GLY A 42 -15.42 -19.13 4.77
CA GLY A 42 -16.08 -18.31 5.79
C GLY A 42 -16.57 -19.14 6.98
N ALA A 43 -17.36 -20.19 6.71
CA ALA A 43 -17.84 -21.13 7.74
C ALA A 43 -16.68 -21.81 8.52
N TYR A 44 -15.51 -21.94 7.89
CA TYR A 44 -14.27 -22.40 8.50
C TYR A 44 -13.63 -21.34 9.42
N LEU A 45 -13.38 -20.13 8.91
CA LEU A 45 -12.71 -19.06 9.66
C LEU A 45 -13.55 -18.64 10.88
N GLY A 46 -14.88 -18.74 10.78
CA GLY A 46 -15.81 -18.57 11.90
C GLY A 46 -15.65 -19.54 13.07
N LYS A 47 -14.77 -20.55 12.99
CA LYS A 47 -14.37 -21.42 14.11
C LYS A 47 -13.00 -21.08 14.71
N CYS A 48 -12.22 -20.20 14.06
CA CYS A 48 -10.79 -20.06 14.28
C CYS A 48 -10.42 -19.05 15.41
N GLN A 49 -10.99 -19.23 16.60
CA GLN A 49 -10.95 -18.29 17.74
C GLN A 49 -9.55 -17.93 18.29
N SER A 50 -8.49 -18.63 17.90
CA SER A 50 -7.10 -18.36 18.35
C SER A 50 -6.19 -17.74 17.29
N VAL A 51 -6.71 -17.44 16.08
CA VAL A 51 -5.88 -16.90 15.00
C VAL A 51 -5.50 -15.44 15.27
N GLN A 52 -4.20 -15.23 15.47
CA GLN A 52 -3.57 -13.91 15.62
C GLN A 52 -3.09 -13.36 14.26
N ALA A 53 -2.73 -14.23 13.30
CA ALA A 53 -2.23 -13.81 11.99
C ALA A 53 -2.82 -14.62 10.82
N LEU A 54 -3.66 -14.00 10.01
CA LEU A 54 -4.28 -14.57 8.80
C LEU A 54 -3.66 -13.98 7.54
N ASN A 55 -3.19 -14.84 6.63
CA ASN A 55 -2.82 -14.46 5.27
C ASN A 55 -3.68 -15.26 4.27
N LEU A 56 -4.52 -14.58 3.52
CA LEU A 56 -5.50 -15.17 2.62
C LEU A 56 -5.38 -14.60 1.21
N ASN A 57 -4.82 -15.39 0.28
CA ASN A 57 -4.67 -15.02 -1.12
C ASN A 57 -5.62 -15.82 -2.02
N MET A 58 -6.79 -15.26 -2.29
CA MET A 58 -7.83 -15.80 -3.17
C MET A 58 -7.84 -15.12 -4.55
N ARG A 59 -6.70 -14.65 -5.08
CA ARG A 59 -6.63 -14.02 -6.41
C ARG A 59 -7.20 -14.94 -7.52
N HIS A 60 -7.95 -14.41 -8.49
CA HIS A 60 -8.55 -15.16 -9.62
C HIS A 60 -9.38 -16.37 -9.17
N ASN A 61 -10.49 -16.15 -8.47
CA ASN A 61 -11.35 -17.24 -8.00
C ASN A 61 -12.83 -17.12 -8.35
N LEU A 62 -13.24 -16.08 -9.10
CA LEU A 62 -14.64 -15.88 -9.53
C LEU A 62 -15.63 -15.75 -8.36
N ILE A 63 -15.17 -15.25 -7.21
CA ILE A 63 -16.01 -14.98 -6.03
C ILE A 63 -16.85 -13.74 -6.32
N ASN A 64 -18.17 -13.79 -6.11
CA ASN A 64 -19.02 -12.59 -6.16
C ASN A 64 -19.11 -11.88 -4.81
N VAL A 65 -19.67 -10.66 -4.81
CA VAL A 65 -19.83 -9.89 -3.57
C VAL A 65 -20.66 -10.61 -2.50
N GLN A 66 -21.76 -11.25 -2.87
CA GLN A 66 -22.66 -11.91 -1.91
C GLN A 66 -21.95 -13.01 -1.10
N LYS A 67 -21.00 -13.73 -1.72
CA LYS A 67 -20.18 -14.75 -1.04
C LYS A 67 -18.83 -14.27 -0.55
N PHE A 68 -18.53 -12.99 -0.77
CA PHE A 68 -17.53 -12.27 0.00
C PHE A 68 -18.12 -11.70 1.31
N SER A 69 -19.41 -11.30 1.36
CA SER A 69 -20.08 -10.94 2.61
C SER A 69 -20.07 -12.10 3.63
N ASP A 70 -20.32 -13.34 3.19
CA ASP A 70 -20.16 -14.57 3.99
C ASP A 70 -18.75 -14.69 4.64
N LEU A 71 -17.71 -14.22 3.93
CA LEU A 71 -16.31 -14.25 4.38
C LEU A 71 -15.99 -13.07 5.32
N CYS A 72 -16.58 -11.89 5.07
CA CYS A 72 -16.53 -10.75 5.98
C CYS A 72 -17.14 -11.08 7.36
N VAL A 73 -18.32 -11.72 7.39
CA VAL A 73 -18.98 -12.22 8.61
C VAL A 73 -18.19 -13.34 9.32
N ALA A 74 -17.21 -13.94 8.65
CA ALA A 74 -16.28 -14.88 9.26
C ALA A 74 -15.02 -14.22 9.84
N PHE A 75 -14.59 -13.08 9.28
CA PHE A 75 -13.46 -12.31 9.80
C PHE A 75 -13.76 -11.75 11.19
N THR A 76 -14.97 -11.24 11.44
CA THR A 76 -15.36 -10.65 12.74
C THR A 76 -15.28 -11.65 13.91
N LYS A 77 -15.39 -12.94 13.62
CA LYS A 77 -15.26 -14.05 14.59
C LYS A 77 -13.81 -14.39 14.96
N CYS A 78 -12.83 -13.80 14.27
CA CYS A 78 -11.42 -13.93 14.60
C CYS A 78 -11.01 -12.84 15.60
N GLU A 79 -11.62 -12.82 16.79
CA GLU A 79 -11.50 -11.74 17.80
C GLU A 79 -10.05 -11.39 18.18
N LYS A 80 -9.16 -12.38 18.15
CA LYS A 80 -7.72 -12.25 18.49
C LYS A 80 -6.84 -11.84 17.31
N LEU A 81 -7.40 -11.46 16.16
CA LEU A 81 -6.65 -11.16 14.95
C LEU A 81 -5.87 -9.84 15.05
N GLU A 82 -4.56 -9.96 15.24
CA GLU A 82 -3.61 -8.85 15.27
C GLU A 82 -3.13 -8.44 13.87
N LYS A 83 -3.08 -9.41 12.93
CA LYS A 83 -2.53 -9.22 11.59
C LYS A 83 -3.39 -9.87 10.50
N LEU A 84 -3.86 -9.05 9.56
CA LEU A 84 -4.60 -9.50 8.37
C LEU A 84 -3.84 -9.14 7.08
N ILE A 85 -3.56 -10.14 6.25
CA ILE A 85 -3.13 -9.98 4.86
C ILE A 85 -4.19 -10.62 3.97
N LEU A 86 -4.83 -9.84 3.09
CA LEU A 86 -6.00 -10.30 2.31
C LEU A 86 -5.85 -9.92 0.84
N SER A 87 -5.80 -10.90 -0.05
CA SER A 87 -5.70 -10.71 -1.51
C SER A 87 -6.88 -11.30 -2.26
N LEU A 88 -7.59 -10.42 -2.96
CA LEU A 88 -8.88 -10.65 -3.62
C LEU A 88 -8.85 -10.24 -5.10
N LYS A 89 -7.68 -9.86 -5.62
CA LYS A 89 -7.42 -9.48 -7.02
C LYS A 89 -8.08 -10.45 -8.03
N HIS A 90 -8.77 -9.96 -9.04
CA HIS A 90 -9.60 -10.70 -9.99
C HIS A 90 -10.70 -11.57 -9.32
N ASN A 91 -11.60 -10.91 -8.58
CA ASN A 91 -12.89 -11.45 -8.16
C ASN A 91 -13.98 -10.40 -8.41
N ASN A 92 -15.24 -10.82 -8.54
CA ASN A 92 -16.36 -9.94 -8.90
C ASN A 92 -17.01 -9.31 -7.66
N LEU A 93 -16.20 -8.57 -6.89
CA LEU A 93 -16.61 -7.98 -5.61
C LEU A 93 -17.26 -6.61 -5.76
N GLY A 94 -16.87 -5.85 -6.79
CA GLY A 94 -17.35 -4.49 -7.04
C GLY A 94 -17.20 -3.56 -5.84
N ASP A 95 -18.02 -2.52 -5.84
CA ASP A 95 -18.01 -1.44 -4.83
C ASP A 95 -18.55 -1.92 -3.47
N GLN A 96 -19.67 -2.65 -3.47
CA GLN A 96 -20.25 -3.27 -2.27
C GLN A 96 -19.23 -4.17 -1.53
N GLY A 97 -18.30 -4.83 -2.24
CA GLY A 97 -17.23 -5.59 -1.59
C GLY A 97 -16.24 -4.73 -0.78
N GLY A 98 -16.05 -3.46 -1.16
CA GLY A 98 -15.30 -2.48 -0.37
C GLY A 98 -16.06 -2.09 0.91
N PHE A 99 -17.37 -1.85 0.79
CA PHE A 99 -18.26 -1.58 1.93
C PHE A 99 -18.27 -2.73 2.96
N GLU A 100 -18.53 -3.96 2.50
CA GLU A 100 -18.64 -5.16 3.35
C GLU A 100 -17.36 -5.44 4.14
N LEU A 101 -16.18 -5.23 3.50
CA LEU A 101 -14.91 -5.34 4.19
C LEU A 101 -14.68 -4.17 5.16
N GLY A 102 -15.10 -2.96 4.83
CA GLY A 102 -15.10 -1.82 5.75
C GLY A 102 -15.88 -2.12 7.03
N CYS A 103 -17.07 -2.71 6.90
CA CYS A 103 -17.87 -3.16 8.03
C CYS A 103 -17.16 -4.25 8.85
N ALA A 104 -16.66 -5.33 8.23
CA ALA A 104 -15.96 -6.40 8.98
C ALA A 104 -14.63 -5.95 9.62
N LEU A 105 -13.99 -4.90 9.08
CA LEU A 105 -12.78 -4.30 9.68
C LEU A 105 -13.10 -3.43 10.91
N ALA A 106 -14.33 -2.93 11.04
CA ALA A 106 -14.76 -2.12 12.19
C ALA A 106 -14.74 -2.88 13.52
N ASP A 107 -15.05 -4.19 13.47
CA ASP A 107 -15.20 -5.03 14.66
C ASP A 107 -13.86 -5.46 15.29
N PHE A 108 -12.75 -5.35 14.55
CA PHE A 108 -11.44 -5.80 15.02
C PHE A 108 -10.81 -4.86 16.07
N GLN A 109 -10.90 -5.27 17.34
CA GLN A 109 -10.29 -4.52 18.45
C GLN A 109 -8.75 -4.63 18.48
N ASN A 110 -8.20 -5.77 18.03
CA ASN A 110 -6.78 -6.13 18.20
C ASN A 110 -5.91 -5.88 16.94
N LEU A 111 -6.50 -5.48 15.81
CA LEU A 111 -5.80 -5.37 14.53
C LEU A 111 -4.76 -4.25 14.53
N SER A 112 -3.49 -4.63 14.54
CA SER A 112 -2.32 -3.73 14.58
C SER A 112 -1.59 -3.63 13.24
N SER A 113 -1.78 -4.62 12.35
CA SER A 113 -1.19 -4.69 11.01
C SER A 113 -2.20 -5.18 9.97
N LEU A 114 -2.46 -4.35 8.95
CA LEU A 114 -3.37 -4.68 7.86
C LEU A 114 -2.69 -4.50 6.51
N SER A 115 -2.84 -5.48 5.61
CA SER A 115 -2.54 -5.36 4.18
C SER A 115 -3.68 -5.94 3.35
N LEU A 116 -4.35 -5.08 2.58
CA LEU A 116 -5.29 -5.51 1.54
C LEU A 116 -4.57 -5.67 0.19
N LYS A 117 -5.18 -6.39 -0.77
CA LYS A 117 -4.68 -6.73 -2.14
C LYS A 117 -5.83 -7.06 -3.12
N PHE A 118 -6.72 -6.09 -3.38
CA PHE A 118 -7.67 -6.11 -4.50
C PHE A 118 -6.97 -5.80 -5.85
N GLY A 119 -7.53 -6.15 -7.02
CA GLY A 119 -7.05 -5.66 -8.32
C GLY A 119 -7.54 -6.37 -9.61
N TYR A 120 -6.98 -5.99 -10.77
CA TYR A 120 -7.06 -6.59 -12.12
C TYR A 120 -5.71 -6.36 -12.83
N GLN A 121 -5.45 -7.00 -13.98
CA GLN A 121 -4.61 -6.44 -15.06
C GLN A 121 -4.54 -7.33 -16.31
N GLU A 122 -4.64 -6.66 -17.45
CA GLU A 122 -3.95 -6.88 -18.73
C GLU A 122 -3.78 -5.45 -19.31
N LYS A 123 -2.69 -4.97 -19.93
CA LYS A 123 -1.60 -5.63 -20.68
C LYS A 123 -0.21 -4.97 -20.44
N LEU A 124 0.84 -5.68 -20.90
CA LEU A 124 2.20 -5.19 -21.25
C LEU A 124 3.08 -4.47 -20.21
N PHE A 125 2.73 -3.26 -19.73
CA PHE A 125 3.74 -2.29 -19.25
C PHE A 125 4.52 -2.71 -17.99
N VAL A 126 3.92 -3.55 -17.13
CA VAL A 126 4.48 -3.95 -15.83
C VAL A 126 5.73 -4.85 -15.92
N ARG A 127 5.98 -5.52 -17.07
CA ARG A 127 7.13 -6.43 -17.23
C ARG A 127 8.51 -5.78 -17.05
N LEU A 128 8.62 -4.46 -17.15
CA LEU A 128 9.89 -3.73 -16.99
C LEU A 128 10.24 -3.40 -15.51
N TYR A 129 9.36 -3.69 -14.55
CA TYR A 129 9.44 -3.14 -13.18
C TYR A 129 9.30 -4.16 -12.03
N GLN A 130 9.18 -5.46 -12.33
CA GLN A 130 8.96 -6.49 -11.29
C GLN A 130 10.21 -7.28 -10.88
N SER A 131 11.32 -7.21 -11.63
CA SER A 131 12.51 -8.05 -11.37
C SER A 131 13.21 -7.76 -10.05
N ASP A 132 13.26 -6.48 -9.65
CA ASP A 132 14.19 -6.02 -8.61
C ASP A 132 13.53 -5.89 -7.23
N PHE A 133 12.19 -5.85 -7.17
CA PHE A 133 11.42 -5.65 -5.93
C PHE A 133 11.03 -6.95 -5.21
N ASP A 134 11.04 -8.09 -5.90
CA ASP A 134 10.55 -9.38 -5.39
C ASP A 134 11.66 -10.37 -4.96
N ASN A 135 12.91 -9.91 -4.75
CA ASN A 135 14.00 -10.77 -4.28
C ASN A 135 13.74 -11.27 -2.84
N PRO A 136 13.47 -12.57 -2.58
CA PRO A 136 12.90 -13.00 -1.30
C PRO A 136 13.92 -13.22 -0.17
N GLN A 137 15.22 -13.05 -0.42
CA GLN A 137 16.28 -13.41 0.55
C GLN A 137 16.90 -12.16 1.21
N LYS A 138 16.92 -12.16 2.56
CA LYS A 138 17.43 -11.11 3.49
C LYS A 138 16.44 -10.01 3.94
N SER A 139 15.29 -10.40 4.48
CA SER A 139 14.60 -9.58 5.50
C SER A 139 14.12 -10.43 6.69
N GLU A 140 15.07 -11.02 7.42
CA GLU A 140 14.78 -11.53 8.76
C GLU A 140 14.36 -10.39 9.71
N ARG A 141 13.46 -10.70 10.64
CA ARG A 141 13.20 -9.91 11.87
C ARG A 141 12.83 -8.44 11.66
N ASN A 142 11.69 -8.17 11.02
CA ASN A 142 10.73 -7.16 11.51
C ASN A 142 9.31 -7.43 10.97
N SER A 143 8.28 -6.98 11.70
CA SER A 143 6.92 -7.54 11.63
C SER A 143 6.00 -7.02 10.49
N ALA A 144 6.48 -6.15 9.60
CA ALA A 144 5.69 -5.55 8.52
C ALA A 144 5.99 -6.19 7.14
N THR A 145 4.97 -6.78 6.48
CA THR A 145 5.11 -7.51 5.19
C THR A 145 4.40 -6.76 4.05
N THR A 146 4.98 -6.71 2.84
CA THR A 146 4.65 -5.72 1.79
C THR A 146 3.66 -6.20 0.66
N PHE A 147 3.05 -5.28 -0.12
CA PHE A 147 1.67 -5.39 -0.65
C PHE A 147 1.52 -5.61 -2.19
N ASN A 148 0.31 -5.38 -2.73
CA ASN A 148 -0.03 -4.85 -4.08
C ASN A 148 -1.57 -4.79 -4.21
N LEU A 149 -2.15 -3.61 -4.48
CA LEU A 149 -3.62 -3.36 -4.59
C LEU A 149 -4.04 -2.78 -5.97
N GLN A 150 -3.26 -3.04 -7.01
CA GLN A 150 -3.35 -2.37 -8.32
C GLN A 150 -4.61 -2.76 -9.15
N ASN A 151 -5.40 -1.77 -9.61
CA ASN A 151 -6.55 -1.78 -10.54
C ASN A 151 -7.89 -2.41 -10.09
N ASN A 152 -8.82 -1.70 -9.44
CA ASN A 152 -10.17 -2.26 -9.17
C ASN A 152 -11.34 -1.54 -9.82
N GLN A 153 -11.17 -0.28 -10.21
CA GLN A 153 -12.29 0.62 -10.50
C GLN A 153 -13.23 0.84 -9.29
N LEU A 154 -12.71 0.78 -8.06
CA LEU A 154 -13.49 1.06 -6.84
C LEU A 154 -14.11 2.46 -6.92
N GLY A 155 -15.43 2.52 -6.82
CA GLY A 155 -16.23 3.73 -6.69
C GLY A 155 -15.80 4.57 -5.48
N GLN A 156 -15.86 5.89 -5.63
CA GLN A 156 -15.33 6.81 -4.60
C GLN A 156 -16.07 6.65 -3.26
N LYS A 157 -17.40 6.50 -3.31
CA LYS A 157 -18.28 6.32 -2.14
C LYS A 157 -17.90 5.09 -1.31
N ASP A 158 -17.56 4.00 -1.96
CA ASP A 158 -17.32 2.72 -1.31
C ASP A 158 -15.87 2.56 -0.86
N LEU A 159 -14.94 3.23 -1.56
CA LEU A 159 -13.60 3.51 -1.04
C LEU A 159 -13.68 4.38 0.24
N ILE A 160 -14.54 5.39 0.27
CA ILE A 160 -14.82 6.20 1.47
C ILE A 160 -15.46 5.33 2.57
N LYS A 161 -16.32 4.35 2.24
CA LYS A 161 -16.88 3.41 3.23
C LYS A 161 -15.84 2.46 3.82
N LEU A 162 -14.94 1.92 2.99
CA LEU A 162 -13.77 1.18 3.46
C LEU A 162 -12.91 2.03 4.41
N PHE A 163 -12.65 3.29 4.05
CA PHE A 163 -11.91 4.23 4.89
C PHE A 163 -12.66 4.60 6.18
N GLN A 164 -13.98 4.75 6.17
CA GLN A 164 -14.80 4.97 7.37
C GLN A 164 -14.68 3.79 8.34
N GLY A 165 -14.82 2.55 7.86
CA GLY A 165 -14.62 1.35 8.68
C GLY A 165 -13.22 1.28 9.30
N LEU A 166 -12.19 1.61 8.50
CA LEU A 166 -10.80 1.65 8.97
C LEU A 166 -10.54 2.67 10.09
N THR A 167 -11.30 3.77 10.22
CA THR A 167 -11.11 4.73 11.34
C THR A 167 -11.33 4.11 12.72
N LEU A 168 -12.05 2.98 12.79
CA LEU A 168 -12.38 2.29 14.03
C LEU A 168 -11.23 1.38 14.50
N CYS A 169 -10.28 1.04 13.62
CA CYS A 169 -9.04 0.31 13.94
C CYS A 169 -8.02 1.16 14.72
N LYS A 170 -8.38 1.66 15.91
CA LYS A 170 -7.61 2.62 16.74
C LYS A 170 -6.17 2.16 17.07
N ASN A 171 -5.92 0.86 17.06
CA ASN A 171 -4.63 0.24 17.38
C ASN A 171 -3.71 0.05 16.14
N LEU A 172 -4.15 0.47 14.95
CA LEU A 172 -3.42 0.26 13.71
C LEU A 172 -2.14 1.12 13.65
N SER A 173 -1.00 0.47 13.83
CA SER A 173 0.33 1.08 13.73
C SER A 173 0.98 0.90 12.36
N ASN A 174 0.52 -0.10 11.60
CA ASN A 174 1.04 -0.48 10.29
C ASN A 174 -0.12 -0.50 9.27
N LEU A 175 -0.42 0.65 8.65
CA LEU A 175 -1.41 0.76 7.59
C LEU A 175 -0.75 0.61 6.21
N LYS A 176 -1.43 -0.15 5.37
CA LYS A 176 -0.98 -0.48 4.02
C LYS A 176 -2.09 -0.32 3.01
N LEU A 177 -1.90 0.62 2.10
CA LEU A 177 -2.79 0.85 0.97
C LEU A 177 -1.96 0.88 -0.32
N GLU A 178 -2.47 0.23 -1.34
CA GLU A 178 -2.23 0.63 -2.72
C GLU A 178 -3.60 0.78 -3.36
N LEU A 179 -3.65 1.56 -4.41
CA LEU A 179 -4.84 2.21 -4.94
C LEU A 179 -4.57 2.60 -6.40
N MET A 180 -3.51 2.05 -7.00
CA MET A 180 -3.04 2.33 -8.35
C MET A 180 -4.08 1.97 -9.42
N GLU A 181 -4.28 2.81 -10.45
CA GLU A 181 -5.26 2.63 -11.54
C GLU A 181 -6.71 2.37 -11.04
N ASN A 182 -7.17 3.08 -10.00
CA ASN A 182 -8.54 2.97 -9.47
C ASN A 182 -9.48 4.10 -9.90
N LYS A 183 -9.03 5.01 -10.79
CA LYS A 183 -9.75 6.23 -11.19
C LYS A 183 -10.05 7.18 -10.03
N ILE A 184 -9.31 7.08 -8.92
CA ILE A 184 -9.54 7.87 -7.70
C ILE A 184 -9.40 9.36 -7.98
N SER A 185 -10.40 10.12 -7.53
CA SER A 185 -10.46 11.57 -7.60
C SER A 185 -10.35 12.20 -6.20
N ASN A 186 -10.55 13.51 -6.12
CA ASN A 186 -10.49 14.29 -4.89
C ASN A 186 -11.38 13.71 -3.77
N GLU A 187 -12.56 13.17 -4.10
CA GLU A 187 -13.49 12.58 -3.13
C GLU A 187 -12.88 11.37 -2.40
N GLY A 188 -12.26 10.46 -3.15
CA GLY A 188 -11.57 9.31 -2.58
C GLY A 188 -10.34 9.70 -1.76
N VAL A 189 -9.57 10.71 -2.18
CA VAL A 189 -8.41 11.19 -1.39
C VAL A 189 -8.85 11.95 -0.13
N LEU A 190 -9.98 12.67 -0.15
CA LEU A 190 -10.57 13.26 1.06
C LEU A 190 -10.95 12.18 2.09
N GLY A 191 -11.51 11.05 1.64
CA GLY A 191 -11.72 9.87 2.48
C GLY A 191 -10.43 9.34 3.11
N LEU A 192 -9.34 9.27 2.33
CA LEU A 192 -8.03 8.84 2.82
C LEU A 192 -7.39 9.84 3.80
N VAL A 193 -7.53 11.14 3.56
CA VAL A 193 -7.09 12.23 4.45
C VAL A 193 -7.85 12.19 5.78
N SER A 194 -9.16 11.90 5.75
CA SER A 194 -9.98 11.69 6.93
C SER A 194 -9.49 10.48 7.74
N LEU A 195 -9.29 9.33 7.08
CA LEU A 195 -8.74 8.12 7.70
C LEU A 195 -7.39 8.39 8.36
N LEU A 196 -6.42 8.90 7.62
CA LEU A 196 -5.06 9.12 8.14
C LEU A 196 -5.02 10.17 9.25
N SER A 197 -5.93 11.15 9.26
CA SER A 197 -6.05 12.13 10.35
C SER A 197 -6.51 11.51 11.68
N SER A 198 -7.15 10.33 11.67
CA SER A 198 -7.54 9.60 12.89
C SER A 198 -6.41 8.74 13.48
N MET A 199 -5.41 8.39 12.66
CA MET A 199 -4.46 7.31 12.92
C MET A 199 -3.24 7.73 13.77
N LYS A 200 -3.48 8.08 15.04
CA LYS A 200 -2.45 8.56 15.99
C LYS A 200 -1.28 7.59 16.22
N ASN A 201 -1.53 6.28 16.16
CA ASN A 201 -0.55 5.23 16.45
C ASN A 201 0.30 4.80 15.23
N LEU A 202 0.08 5.43 14.08
CA LEU A 202 0.66 5.04 12.80
C LEU A 202 2.18 5.31 12.74
N SER A 203 2.97 4.24 12.72
CA SER A 203 4.44 4.28 12.66
C SER A 203 5.01 3.78 11.33
N PHE A 204 4.24 2.95 10.61
CA PHE A 204 4.48 2.58 9.21
C PHE A 204 3.26 2.95 8.38
N LEU A 205 3.44 3.82 7.38
CA LEU A 205 2.49 4.05 6.32
C LEU A 205 3.11 3.76 4.97
N SER A 206 2.36 3.08 4.12
CA SER A 206 2.60 3.19 2.69
C SER A 206 1.28 3.25 1.92
N VAL A 207 1.30 4.09 0.90
CA VAL A 207 0.17 4.45 0.06
C VAL A 207 0.69 4.49 -1.37
N ASN A 208 0.29 3.55 -2.22
CA ASN A 208 0.54 3.65 -3.66
C ASN A 208 -0.74 4.10 -4.38
N LEU A 209 -0.69 5.25 -5.03
CA LEU A 209 -1.79 6.00 -5.62
C LEU A 209 -1.52 6.32 -7.12
N GLY A 210 -0.56 5.64 -7.77
CA GLY A 210 -0.20 5.94 -9.15
C GLY A 210 -1.34 5.74 -10.16
N TYR A 211 -1.28 6.38 -11.33
CA TYR A 211 -2.29 6.27 -12.40
C TYR A 211 -3.73 6.57 -11.95
N ASN A 212 -3.94 7.66 -11.21
CA ASN A 212 -5.28 8.09 -10.77
C ASN A 212 -5.58 9.52 -11.26
N GLN A 213 -6.63 10.14 -10.73
CA GLN A 213 -7.09 11.49 -11.07
C GLN A 213 -6.77 12.49 -9.95
N ILE A 214 -5.64 12.30 -9.29
CA ILE A 214 -5.23 13.04 -8.09
C ILE A 214 -4.67 14.40 -8.51
N SER A 215 -5.14 15.45 -7.83
CA SER A 215 -4.76 16.84 -8.09
C SER A 215 -3.71 17.36 -7.10
N SER A 216 -3.19 18.57 -7.36
CA SER A 216 -2.35 19.31 -6.42
C SER A 216 -2.95 19.47 -5.03
N SER A 217 -4.27 19.72 -4.90
CA SER A 217 -4.90 19.93 -3.58
C SER A 217 -4.92 18.66 -2.73
N ASP A 218 -5.09 17.51 -3.39
CA ASP A 218 -5.19 16.21 -2.74
C ASP A 218 -3.84 15.81 -2.11
N VAL A 219 -2.76 16.04 -2.85
CA VAL A 219 -1.39 15.75 -2.40
C VAL A 219 -0.94 16.71 -1.30
N ILE A 220 -1.35 17.98 -1.37
CA ILE A 220 -1.20 18.94 -0.27
C ILE A 220 -2.00 18.46 0.97
N GLY A 221 -3.21 17.91 0.79
CA GLY A 221 -4.00 17.32 1.86
C GLY A 221 -3.34 16.12 2.53
N LEU A 222 -2.76 15.21 1.74
CA LEU A 222 -1.97 14.07 2.22
C LEU A 222 -0.74 14.53 3.00
N GLY A 223 0.06 15.45 2.44
CA GLY A 223 1.23 16.02 3.12
C GLY A 223 0.89 16.73 4.44
N ASN A 224 -0.18 17.53 4.45
CA ASN A 224 -0.74 18.15 5.65
C ASN A 224 -1.26 17.15 6.70
N THR A 225 -1.44 15.89 6.32
CA THR A 225 -1.88 14.80 7.21
C THR A 225 -0.70 13.96 7.71
N PHE A 226 0.30 13.70 6.88
CA PHE A 226 1.52 12.98 7.30
C PHE A 226 2.24 13.70 8.45
N GLN A 227 2.29 15.05 8.44
CA GLN A 227 2.85 15.84 9.54
C GLN A 227 2.08 15.71 10.88
N LYS A 228 0.82 15.24 10.87
CA LYS A 228 0.04 14.96 12.08
C LYS A 228 0.29 13.56 12.65
N CYS A 229 0.81 12.65 11.82
CA CYS A 229 1.18 11.29 12.20
C CYS A 229 2.53 11.33 12.94
N SER A 230 2.55 11.85 14.18
CA SER A 230 3.78 12.12 14.94
C SER A 230 4.68 10.88 15.14
N ASN A 231 4.10 9.69 15.17
CA ASN A 231 4.81 8.41 15.29
C ASN A 231 5.39 7.88 13.96
N LEU A 232 5.14 8.54 12.83
CA LEU A 232 5.44 8.03 11.51
C LEU A 232 6.95 7.95 11.25
N SER A 233 7.46 6.72 11.18
CA SER A 233 8.88 6.39 11.00
C SER A 233 9.22 5.85 9.60
N VAL A 234 8.22 5.29 8.91
CA VAL A 234 8.32 4.81 7.53
C VAL A 234 7.18 5.39 6.72
N LEU A 235 7.51 6.14 5.66
CA LEU A 235 6.57 6.60 4.63
C LEU A 235 7.03 6.12 3.26
N ALA A 236 6.21 5.32 2.59
CA ALA A 236 6.42 4.97 1.18
C ALA A 236 5.19 5.32 0.33
N LEU A 237 5.31 6.38 -0.46
CA LEU A 237 4.26 7.00 -1.25
C LEU A 237 4.58 6.87 -2.74
N ASP A 238 3.67 6.26 -3.51
CA ASP A 238 3.71 6.28 -4.98
C ASP A 238 2.57 7.16 -5.47
N MET A 239 2.85 8.12 -6.35
CA MET A 239 1.85 8.94 -7.01
C MET A 239 2.17 9.13 -8.50
N ARG A 240 2.96 8.24 -9.11
CA ARG A 240 3.34 8.34 -10.53
C ARG A 240 2.12 8.50 -11.43
N GLU A 241 2.24 9.20 -12.56
CA GLU A 241 1.15 9.30 -13.55
C GLU A 241 -0.15 9.90 -12.96
N ASN A 242 -0.03 11.00 -12.21
CA ASN A 242 -1.14 11.83 -11.71
C ASN A 242 -0.96 13.28 -12.18
N LYS A 243 -2.02 14.11 -12.13
CA LYS A 243 -2.01 15.47 -12.71
C LYS A 243 -1.73 16.54 -11.65
N MET A 244 -0.45 16.83 -11.45
CA MET A 244 0.02 17.81 -10.46
C MET A 244 0.58 19.08 -11.13
N SER A 245 0.36 20.23 -10.51
CA SER A 245 1.05 21.49 -10.85
C SER A 245 2.36 21.64 -10.08
N LYS A 246 3.32 22.43 -10.59
CA LYS A 246 4.58 22.75 -9.88
C LYS A 246 4.32 23.25 -8.46
N GLU A 247 3.36 24.15 -8.28
CA GLU A 247 2.99 24.68 -6.97
C GLU A 247 2.46 23.57 -6.04
N GLY A 248 1.73 22.59 -6.57
CA GLY A 248 1.31 21.39 -5.84
C GLY A 248 2.49 20.59 -5.31
N MET A 249 3.48 20.31 -6.16
CA MET A 249 4.71 19.60 -5.78
C MET A 249 5.55 20.38 -4.76
N LEU A 250 5.72 21.69 -4.96
CA LEU A 250 6.46 22.56 -4.03
C LEU A 250 5.80 22.62 -2.66
N ARG A 251 4.47 22.81 -2.60
CA ARG A 251 3.70 22.79 -1.34
C ARG A 251 3.69 21.40 -0.70
N PHE A 252 3.66 20.33 -1.49
CA PHE A 252 3.79 18.97 -0.96
C PHE A 252 5.13 18.74 -0.26
N PHE A 253 6.24 19.04 -0.94
CA PHE A 253 7.58 18.91 -0.33
C PHE A 253 7.71 19.77 0.94
N SER A 254 7.22 21.01 0.94
CA SER A 254 7.28 21.87 2.13
C SER A 254 6.50 21.32 3.33
N THR A 255 5.37 20.61 3.13
CA THR A 255 4.69 19.89 4.24
C THR A 255 5.48 18.70 4.78
N LEU A 256 6.21 17.96 3.92
CA LEU A 256 7.05 16.84 4.37
C LEU A 256 8.18 17.27 5.32
N THR A 257 8.62 18.53 5.30
CA THR A 257 9.65 19.07 6.22
C THR A 257 9.33 18.85 7.71
N LYS A 258 8.04 18.69 8.05
CA LYS A 258 7.57 18.50 9.42
C LYS A 258 7.63 17.04 9.89
N CYS A 259 7.81 16.08 8.98
CA CYS A 259 7.81 14.64 9.24
C CYS A 259 9.15 14.14 9.86
N LYS A 260 9.66 14.85 10.88
CA LYS A 260 11.04 14.70 11.42
C LYS A 260 11.39 13.33 12.02
N ASN A 261 10.38 12.50 12.30
CA ASN A 261 10.58 11.15 12.85
C ASN A 261 10.78 10.07 11.77
N LEU A 262 10.69 10.43 10.47
CA LEU A 262 10.96 9.51 9.38
C LEU A 262 12.42 9.01 9.40
N LYS A 263 12.55 7.68 9.43
CA LYS A 263 13.79 6.92 9.21
C LYS A 263 13.86 6.32 7.81
N LYS A 264 12.70 6.02 7.22
CA LYS A 264 12.60 5.60 5.80
C LYS A 264 11.61 6.47 5.05
N LEU A 265 12.07 7.05 3.95
CA LEU A 265 11.25 7.74 2.97
C LEU A 265 11.38 7.03 1.61
N THR A 266 10.26 6.89 0.91
CA THR A 266 10.20 6.35 -0.45
C THR A 266 9.17 7.16 -1.22
N LEU A 267 9.59 7.81 -2.30
CA LEU A 267 8.73 8.63 -3.16
C LEU A 267 8.84 8.14 -4.60
N MET A 268 7.74 7.63 -5.15
CA MET A 268 7.63 7.33 -6.58
C MET A 268 6.83 8.44 -7.25
N LEU A 269 7.49 9.20 -8.12
CA LEU A 269 7.04 10.48 -8.65
C LEU A 269 7.23 10.56 -10.18
N GLY A 270 7.18 9.41 -10.87
CA GLY A 270 7.36 9.32 -12.31
C GLY A 270 6.24 9.98 -13.13
N PHE A 271 6.56 10.52 -14.31
CA PHE A 271 5.64 11.26 -15.19
C PHE A 271 4.86 12.43 -14.51
N LEU A 272 5.46 13.14 -13.55
CA LEU A 272 4.82 14.29 -12.88
C LEU A 272 5.26 15.66 -13.41
N GLY A 273 6.14 15.71 -14.42
CA GLY A 273 6.66 16.97 -14.99
C GLY A 273 7.67 17.71 -14.10
N ILE A 274 8.14 17.05 -13.04
CA ILE A 274 9.12 17.56 -12.07
C ILE A 274 10.38 18.04 -12.80
N ASN A 275 10.90 19.19 -12.38
CA ASN A 275 12.10 19.81 -12.93
C ASN A 275 12.97 20.37 -11.79
N ASP A 276 14.07 21.04 -12.14
CA ASP A 276 15.13 21.41 -11.20
C ASP A 276 14.66 22.34 -10.07
N GLN A 277 13.63 23.17 -10.32
CA GLN A 277 12.98 24.00 -9.30
C GLN A 277 12.20 23.17 -8.27
N ASP A 278 11.52 22.10 -8.71
CA ASP A 278 10.79 21.20 -7.81
C ASP A 278 11.77 20.33 -7.00
N ILE A 279 12.91 19.94 -7.61
CA ILE A 279 14.00 19.26 -6.92
C ILE A 279 14.66 20.14 -5.88
N GLN A 280 14.79 21.46 -6.10
CA GLN A 280 15.26 22.39 -5.06
C GLN A 280 14.36 22.38 -3.82
N ALA A 281 13.03 22.37 -3.99
CA ALA A 281 12.09 22.26 -2.87
C ALA A 281 12.20 20.92 -2.12
N LEU A 282 12.44 19.80 -2.83
CA LEU A 282 12.77 18.52 -2.21
C LEU A 282 14.11 18.56 -1.47
N CYS A 283 15.13 19.23 -1.99
CA CYS A 283 16.44 19.31 -1.35
C CYS A 283 16.34 20.03 0.01
N SER A 284 15.69 21.20 0.07
CA SER A 284 15.38 21.88 1.34
C SER A 284 14.55 21.02 2.30
N THR A 285 13.77 20.08 1.78
CA THR A 285 13.01 19.10 2.58
C THR A 285 13.92 18.03 3.16
N LEU A 286 14.80 17.43 2.36
CA LEU A 286 15.74 16.39 2.79
C LEU A 286 16.74 16.91 3.84
N GLU A 287 17.19 18.15 3.74
CA GLU A 287 18.05 18.79 4.75
C GLU A 287 17.36 18.93 6.12
N ASN A 288 16.03 18.98 6.17
CA ASN A 288 15.25 19.00 7.41
C ASN A 288 14.96 17.59 7.98
N LEU A 289 15.08 16.52 7.18
CA LEU A 289 14.78 15.14 7.57
C LEU A 289 16.01 14.42 8.15
N ASN A 290 16.59 15.01 9.19
CA ASN A 290 17.85 14.62 9.84
C ASN A 290 17.89 13.22 10.51
N ASN A 291 16.84 12.40 10.35
CA ASN A 291 16.72 11.03 10.86
C ASN A 291 16.64 9.97 9.76
N ILE A 292 16.63 10.35 8.48
CA ILE A 292 16.54 9.42 7.35
C ILE A 292 17.78 8.52 7.28
N GLN A 293 17.52 7.21 7.32
CA GLN A 293 18.47 6.11 7.19
C GLN A 293 18.30 5.36 5.86
N THR A 294 17.10 5.43 5.26
CA THR A 294 16.81 4.81 3.95
C THR A 294 15.99 5.78 3.09
N LEU A 295 16.48 6.07 1.89
CA LEU A 295 15.84 6.96 0.94
C LEU A 295 15.76 6.31 -0.44
N LEU A 296 14.54 6.21 -0.97
CA LEU A 296 14.28 5.75 -2.34
C LEU A 296 13.52 6.85 -3.09
N LEU A 297 14.09 7.37 -4.17
CA LEU A 297 13.47 8.38 -5.04
C LEU A 297 13.39 7.85 -6.47
N ASP A 298 12.17 7.72 -7.01
CA ASP A 298 11.92 7.43 -8.43
C ASP A 298 11.31 8.67 -9.09
N PHE A 299 12.03 9.22 -10.05
CA PHE A 299 11.63 10.34 -10.90
C PHE A 299 11.63 9.97 -12.39
N GLN A 300 11.42 8.69 -12.75
CA GLN A 300 11.44 8.29 -14.16
C GLN A 300 10.49 9.14 -15.02
N TRP A 301 10.94 9.51 -16.22
CA TRP A 301 10.20 10.33 -17.18
C TRP A 301 9.78 11.72 -16.67
N ASN A 302 10.62 12.34 -15.83
CA ASN A 302 10.54 13.77 -15.49
C ASN A 302 11.57 14.62 -16.25
N LYS A 303 11.55 15.94 -16.02
CA LYS A 303 12.33 16.98 -16.73
C LYS A 303 13.47 17.54 -15.86
N ILE A 304 14.21 16.66 -15.19
CA ILE A 304 15.29 17.01 -14.26
C ILE A 304 16.59 17.17 -15.06
N GLY A 305 17.16 18.36 -15.10
CA GLY A 305 18.42 18.67 -15.75
C GLY A 305 19.65 18.41 -14.87
N ASN A 306 20.79 18.90 -15.36
CA ASN A 306 22.05 18.78 -14.65
C ASN A 306 22.07 19.60 -13.35
N GLN A 307 21.35 20.73 -13.26
CA GLN A 307 21.32 21.56 -12.06
C GLN A 307 20.56 20.86 -10.92
N GLY A 308 19.39 20.30 -11.21
CA GLY A 308 18.60 19.53 -10.24
C GLY A 308 19.31 18.26 -9.81
N THR A 309 19.95 17.55 -10.74
CA THR A 309 20.76 16.37 -10.44
C THR A 309 21.96 16.71 -9.54
N PHE A 310 22.70 17.78 -9.86
CA PHE A 310 23.82 18.27 -9.05
C PHE A 310 23.36 18.69 -7.65
N LEU A 311 22.28 19.47 -7.54
CA LEU A 311 21.72 19.92 -6.28
C LEU A 311 21.27 18.75 -5.40
N LEU A 312 20.56 17.77 -5.98
CA LEU A 312 20.14 16.56 -5.28
C LEU A 312 21.36 15.77 -4.77
N SER A 313 22.38 15.53 -5.59
CA SER A 313 23.61 14.84 -5.15
C SER A 313 24.34 15.60 -4.03
N SER A 314 24.39 16.94 -4.12
CA SER A 314 25.03 17.82 -3.13
C SER A 314 24.29 17.84 -1.79
N THR A 315 22.96 17.77 -1.80
CA THR A 315 22.15 17.63 -0.58
C THR A 315 22.25 16.23 0.01
N LEU A 316 22.21 15.17 -0.82
CA LEU A 316 22.32 13.78 -0.35
C LEU A 316 23.66 13.51 0.33
N ALA A 317 24.74 14.14 -0.11
CA ALA A 317 26.05 14.08 0.54
C ALA A 317 26.06 14.65 1.98
N LYS A 318 25.10 15.51 2.35
CA LYS A 318 24.93 16.05 3.71
C LYS A 318 24.09 15.14 4.63
N CYS A 319 23.42 14.13 4.10
CA CYS A 319 22.49 13.28 4.85
C CYS A 319 23.24 12.25 5.73
N ALA A 320 23.95 12.71 6.77
CA ALA A 320 24.91 11.94 7.56
C ALA A 320 24.42 10.66 8.29
N LYS A 321 23.12 10.34 8.23
CA LYS A 321 22.55 9.07 8.76
C LYS A 321 22.10 8.09 7.66
N LEU A 322 22.21 8.48 6.39
CA LEU A 322 21.70 7.74 5.24
C LEU A 322 22.58 6.52 4.93
N GLN A 323 22.02 5.32 5.17
CA GLN A 323 22.70 4.03 4.97
C GLN A 323 22.31 3.38 3.64
N ASN A 324 21.06 3.54 3.22
CA ASN A 324 20.53 2.95 1.99
C ASN A 324 19.96 4.05 1.08
N LEU A 325 20.56 4.24 -0.10
CA LEU A 325 20.13 5.22 -1.08
C LEU A 325 19.83 4.55 -2.43
N THR A 326 18.72 4.94 -3.05
CA THR A 326 18.40 4.61 -4.43
C THR A 326 17.75 5.82 -5.08
N VAL A 327 18.31 6.28 -6.20
CA VAL A 327 17.76 7.38 -7.00
C VAL A 327 17.62 6.90 -8.45
N ILE A 328 16.44 7.09 -9.03
CA ILE A 328 16.09 6.59 -10.36
C ILE A 328 15.60 7.75 -11.22
N LEU A 329 16.42 8.20 -12.18
CA LEU A 329 16.17 9.40 -13.00
C LEU A 329 15.70 9.13 -14.43
N ARG A 330 15.60 7.84 -14.85
CA ARG A 330 15.49 7.38 -16.25
C ARG A 330 14.65 8.29 -17.16
N GLN A 331 15.30 8.99 -18.08
CA GLN A 331 14.65 9.84 -19.08
C GLN A 331 14.54 9.12 -20.41
N LEU A 332 13.56 9.53 -21.23
CA LEU A 332 13.50 9.18 -22.66
C LEU A 332 14.24 10.24 -23.49
N LEU A 333 15.55 10.33 -23.29
CA LEU A 333 16.51 11.00 -24.18
C LEU A 333 17.89 10.35 -23.99
N ILE A 334 18.66 10.23 -25.07
CA ILE A 334 19.85 9.38 -25.11
C ILE A 334 21.06 10.11 -24.53
N PHE A 335 21.33 9.96 -23.23
CA PHE A 335 22.67 10.03 -22.65
C PHE A 335 22.73 9.19 -21.37
N PHE A 336 23.82 8.43 -21.16
CA PHE A 336 23.99 7.55 -20.01
C PHE A 336 24.60 8.29 -18.81
N SER A 337 23.85 8.35 -17.71
CA SER A 337 24.39 8.71 -16.38
C SER A 337 23.70 7.91 -15.26
N PHE A 338 24.10 6.64 -15.09
CA PHE A 338 23.73 5.85 -13.91
C PHE A 338 24.48 6.35 -12.69
N LEU A 339 23.93 7.35 -11.98
CA LEU A 339 24.51 7.90 -10.76
C LEU A 339 24.27 6.97 -9.55
N TYR A 340 25.02 5.87 -9.49
CA TYR A 340 24.95 4.89 -8.40
C TYR A 340 25.74 5.39 -7.17
N ILE A 341 25.15 6.30 -6.39
CA ILE A 341 25.76 6.84 -5.16
C ILE A 341 25.81 5.74 -4.09
N LYS A 342 26.92 5.01 -4.04
CA LYS A 342 27.23 4.07 -2.96
C LYS A 342 27.96 4.82 -1.85
N ILE A 343 27.21 5.22 -0.82
CA ILE A 343 27.75 5.75 0.44
C ILE A 343 28.60 4.65 1.10
N LYS A 344 29.72 5.03 1.72
CA LYS A 344 30.65 4.13 2.43
C LYS A 344 30.24 3.94 3.88
#